data_AF-J9DLL6-F1
#
_entry.id   AF-J9DLL6-F1
#
_cell.length_a   1.000
_cell.length_b   1.000
_cell.length_c   1.000
_cell.angle_alpha   90.00
_cell.angle_beta   90.00
_cell.angle_gamma   90.00
#
_symmetry.space_group_name_H-M   'P 1'
#
loop_
_entity.id
_entity.type
_entity.pdbx_description
1 polymer ?
#
loop_
_entity_poly.entity_id
_entity_poly.type
_entity_poly.pdbx_seq_one_letter_code
_entity_poly.pdbx_strand_id
1 'polypeptide(L)'
;IERCYPNADRNLILFNINFVFDHLPLAAILSDQVLLCHGGISQFIKSREDIAQIPRPLTWLAPETNVFHISIMTDILWADPSKQI
;
A
#
# COMPACT_ATOMS: atom_id res chain seq x y z
N ILE A 1 15.82 5.92 15.89
CA ILE A 1 16.76 5.34 14.90
C ILE A 1 18.18 5.35 15.44
N GLU A 2 18.75 6.52 15.77
CA GLU A 2 20.13 6.64 16.30
C GLU A 2 20.37 5.81 17.58
N ARG A 3 19.36 5.63 18.43
CA ARG A 3 19.43 4.76 19.61
C ARG A 3 19.54 3.25 19.28
N CYS A 4 18.99 2.81 18.15
CA CYS A 4 19.01 1.40 17.73
C CYS A 4 20.14 1.11 16.73
N TYR A 5 20.58 2.11 15.97
CA TYR A 5 21.63 2.00 14.95
C TYR A 5 22.61 3.17 15.07
N PRO A 6 23.52 3.15 16.06
CA PRO A 6 24.37 4.29 16.38
C PRO A 6 25.43 4.61 15.31
N ASN A 7 25.83 3.64 14.50
CA ASN A 7 26.89 3.79 13.48
C ASN A 7 26.38 3.65 12.03
N ALA A 8 25.06 3.62 11.83
CA ALA A 8 24.49 3.40 10.52
C ALA A 8 24.24 4.73 9.79
N ASP A 9 24.47 4.73 8.48
CA ASP A 9 24.13 5.87 7.64
C ASP A 9 22.61 6.09 7.65
N ARG A 10 22.19 7.29 8.07
CA ARG A 10 20.77 7.69 8.13
C ARG A 10 20.08 7.57 6.78
N ASN A 11 20.78 7.90 5.69
CA ASN A 11 20.21 7.83 4.35
C ASN A 11 19.98 6.38 3.94
N LEU A 12 20.93 5.49 4.26
CA LEU A 12 20.80 4.06 3.99
C LEU A 12 19.64 3.44 4.78
N ILE A 13 19.47 3.80 6.05
CA ILE A 13 18.36 3.32 6.86
C ILE A 13 17.02 3.80 6.28
N LEU A 14 16.90 5.08 5.99
CA LEU A 14 15.66 5.64 5.44
C LEU A 14 15.31 4.98 4.10
N PHE A 15 16.31 4.81 3.23
CA PHE A 15 16.15 4.10 1.96
C PHE A 15 15.65 2.67 2.18
N ASN A 16 16.29 1.91 3.07
CA ASN A 16 15.89 0.52 3.35
C ASN A 16 14.49 0.42 3.97
N ILE A 17 14.09 1.36 4.84
CA ILE A 17 12.75 1.38 5.43
C ILE A 17 11.70 1.63 4.35
N ASN A 18 11.90 2.64 3.49
CA ASN A 18 10.97 2.91 2.39
C ASN A 18 10.92 1.75 1.41
N PHE A 19 12.06 1.14 1.09
CA PHE A 19 12.11 -0.04 0.25
C PHE A 19 11.29 -1.19 0.84
N VAL A 20 11.32 -1.42 2.16
CA VAL A 20 10.47 -2.42 2.81
C VAL A 20 8.99 -2.02 2.73
N PHE A 21 8.64 -0.76 2.97
CA PHE A 21 7.26 -0.29 2.88
C PHE A 21 6.67 -0.42 1.47
N ASP A 22 7.48 -0.18 0.44
CA ASP A 22 7.07 -0.36 -0.96
C ASP A 22 6.73 -1.82 -1.30
N HIS A 23 7.20 -2.79 -0.50
CA HIS A 23 6.92 -4.22 -0.69
C HIS A 23 5.82 -4.76 0.21
N LEU A 24 5.24 -3.95 1.10
CA LEU A 24 4.18 -4.43 1.98
C LEU A 24 2.91 -4.81 1.17
N PRO A 25 2.18 -5.84 1.61
CA PRO A 25 0.88 -6.15 1.05
C PRO A 25 -0.10 -5.00 1.35
N LEU A 26 -0.98 -4.70 0.40
CA LEU A 26 -1.97 -3.62 0.53
C LEU A 26 -3.22 -4.06 1.30
N ALA A 27 -3.61 -5.32 1.12
CA ALA A 27 -4.80 -5.90 1.70
C ALA A 27 -4.62 -7.40 1.88
N ALA A 28 -5.48 -8.02 2.67
CA ALA A 28 -5.56 -9.45 2.86
C ALA A 28 -7.01 -9.93 2.77
N ILE A 29 -7.23 -11.22 2.49
CA ILE A 29 -8.56 -11.82 2.48
C ILE A 29 -8.60 -12.89 3.57
N LEU A 30 -9.47 -12.68 4.56
CA LEU A 30 -9.68 -13.63 5.64
C LEU A 30 -10.80 -14.60 5.26
N SER A 31 -10.48 -15.90 5.31
CA SER A 31 -11.43 -17.00 5.10
C SER A 31 -12.23 -16.91 3.80
N ASP A 32 -11.63 -16.34 2.75
CA ASP A 32 -12.26 -16.09 1.44
C ASP A 32 -13.53 -15.19 1.49
N GLN A 33 -13.75 -14.49 2.61
CA GLN A 33 -15.00 -13.78 2.89
C GLN A 33 -14.80 -12.30 3.21
N VAL A 34 -13.75 -11.95 3.94
CA VAL A 34 -13.56 -10.59 4.47
C VAL A 34 -12.31 -9.96 3.88
N LEU A 35 -12.46 -8.82 3.20
CA LEU A 35 -11.36 -7.99 2.76
C LEU A 35 -10.84 -7.16 3.93
N LEU A 36 -9.57 -7.31 4.28
CA LEU A 36 -8.85 -6.54 5.29
C LEU A 36 -7.99 -5.49 4.59
N CYS A 37 -8.22 -4.22 4.87
CA CYS A 37 -7.49 -3.07 4.35
C CYS A 37 -7.25 -2.04 5.47
N HIS A 38 -6.37 -1.07 5.25
CA HIS A 38 -6.03 -0.08 6.28
C HIS A 38 -7.09 1.03 6.40
N GLY A 39 -7.48 1.61 5.27
CA GLY A 39 -8.56 2.59 5.15
C GLY A 39 -9.85 1.91 4.70
N GLY A 40 -10.05 1.79 3.39
CA GLY A 40 -11.31 1.30 2.86
C GLY A 40 -11.26 0.85 1.40
N ILE A 41 -12.39 0.96 0.72
CA ILE A 41 -12.55 0.51 -0.68
C ILE A 41 -12.36 1.66 -1.66
N SER A 42 -11.86 1.33 -2.85
CA SER A 42 -11.77 2.25 -3.98
C SER A 42 -12.98 2.12 -4.90
N GLN A 43 -13.45 3.23 -5.45
CA GLN A 43 -14.45 3.24 -6.52
C GLN A 43 -13.97 2.56 -7.82
N PHE A 44 -12.65 2.35 -7.96
CA PHE A 44 -12.03 1.75 -9.14
C PHE A 44 -11.82 0.23 -9.00
N ILE A 45 -12.05 -0.35 -7.82
CA ILE A 45 -11.99 -1.81 -7.61
C ILE A 45 -13.31 -2.42 -8.08
N LYS A 46 -13.24 -3.40 -9.00
CA LYS A 46 -14.35 -4.26 -9.41
C LYS A 46 -14.22 -5.65 -8.82
N SER A 47 -13.00 -6.14 -8.63
CA SER A 47 -12.73 -7.44 -8.03
C SER A 47 -11.42 -7.45 -7.26
N ARG A 48 -11.21 -8.49 -6.44
CA ARG A 48 -9.98 -8.64 -5.64
C ARG A 48 -8.72 -8.76 -6.51
N GLU A 49 -8.88 -9.19 -7.76
CA GLU A 49 -7.81 -9.28 -8.75
C GLU A 49 -7.22 -7.90 -9.08
N ASP A 50 -8.03 -6.84 -9.05
CA ASP A 50 -7.56 -5.47 -9.32
C ASP A 50 -6.51 -5.02 -8.29
N ILE A 51 -6.63 -5.49 -7.03
CA ILE A 51 -5.66 -5.23 -5.96
C ILE A 51 -4.43 -6.14 -6.13
N ALA A 52 -4.66 -7.40 -6.49
CA ALA A 52 -3.61 -8.41 -6.64
C ALA A 52 -2.67 -8.13 -7.83
N GLN A 53 -3.17 -7.46 -8.87
CA GLN A 53 -2.41 -7.11 -10.07
C GLN A 53 -1.57 -5.83 -9.93
N ILE A 54 -1.73 -5.07 -8.83
CA ILE A 54 -0.92 -3.88 -8.60
C ILE A 54 0.55 -4.30 -8.49
N PRO A 55 1.45 -3.77 -9.34
CA PRO A 55 2.85 -4.16 -9.34
C PRO A 55 3.52 -3.83 -8.01
N ARG A 56 4.58 -4.58 -7.70
CA ARG A 56 5.47 -4.33 -6.55
C ARG A 56 6.90 -4.15 -7.05
N PRO A 57 7.68 -3.21 -6.51
CA PRO A 57 7.37 -2.28 -5.42
C PRO A 57 6.27 -1.27 -5.77
N LEU A 58 5.56 -0.79 -4.75
CA LEU A 58 4.51 0.25 -4.81
C LEU A 58 5.07 1.65 -5.12
N THR A 59 6.04 1.73 -6.02
CA THR A 59 6.66 2.99 -6.40
C THR A 59 5.87 3.64 -7.52
N TRP A 60 5.46 4.88 -7.30
CA TRP A 60 4.81 5.73 -8.32
C TRP A 60 5.74 6.06 -9.49
N LEU A 61 7.03 5.78 -9.36
CA LEU A 61 8.04 5.93 -10.41
C LEU A 61 8.14 4.69 -11.32
N ALA A 62 7.49 3.59 -10.97
CA ALA A 62 7.54 2.38 -11.79
C ALA A 62 6.78 2.60 -13.11
N PRO A 63 7.38 2.26 -14.26
CA PRO A 63 6.75 2.42 -15.58
C PRO A 63 5.39 1.73 -15.72
N GLU A 64 5.21 0.61 -15.03
CA GLU A 64 4.01 -0.21 -14.99
C GLU A 64 2.90 0.35 -14.06
N THR A 65 3.21 1.36 -13.24
CA THR A 65 2.23 2.00 -12.36
C THR A 65 1.43 3.04 -13.13
N ASN A 66 0.12 2.80 -13.26
CA ASN A 66 -0.81 3.75 -13.89
C ASN A 66 -1.63 4.52 -12.83
N VAL A 67 -2.41 5.50 -13.29
CA VAL A 67 -3.24 6.34 -12.41
C VAL A 67 -4.26 5.53 -11.60
N PHE A 68 -4.80 4.44 -12.14
CA PHE A 68 -5.74 3.60 -11.42
C PHE A 68 -5.07 2.83 -10.29
N HIS A 69 -3.86 2.31 -10.51
CA HIS A 69 -3.08 1.66 -9.43
C HIS A 69 -2.84 2.64 -8.28
N ILE A 70 -2.45 3.88 -8.58
CA ILE A 70 -2.20 4.93 -7.56
C ILE A 70 -3.49 5.26 -6.79
N SER A 71 -4.61 5.43 -7.49
CA SER A 71 -5.90 5.71 -6.87
C SER A 71 -6.34 4.56 -5.96
N ILE A 72 -6.25 3.31 -6.42
CA ILE A 72 -6.64 2.13 -5.64
C ILE A 72 -5.75 2.00 -4.40
N MET A 73 -4.43 2.17 -4.54
CA MET A 73 -3.50 2.17 -3.39
C MET A 73 -3.85 3.25 -2.37
N THR A 74 -4.14 4.47 -2.84
CA THR A 74 -4.48 5.60 -1.97
C THR A 74 -5.76 5.30 -1.20
N ASP A 75 -6.81 4.84 -1.89
CA ASP A 75 -8.09 4.53 -1.27
C ASP A 75 -7.99 3.35 -0.29
N ILE A 76 -7.24 2.28 -0.61
CA ILE A 76 -7.01 1.16 0.31
C ILE A 76 -6.35 1.61 1.61
N LEU A 77 -5.49 2.62 1.54
CA LEU A 77 -4.76 3.13 2.69
C LEU A 77 -5.51 4.24 3.45
N TRP A 78 -6.40 5.00 2.79
CA TRP A 78 -6.93 6.25 3.34
C TRP A 78 -8.43 6.47 3.17
N ALA A 79 -9.17 5.62 2.47
CA ALA A 79 -10.60 5.80 2.32
C ALA A 79 -11.32 5.59 3.67
N ASP A 80 -12.26 6.48 3.98
CA ASP A 80 -13.08 6.43 5.18
C ASP A 80 -14.55 6.13 4.82
N PRO A 81 -15.32 5.48 5.73
CA PRO A 81 -16.75 5.33 5.55
C PRO A 81 -17.46 6.70 5.59
N SER A 82 -18.50 6.84 4.78
CA SER A 82 -19.39 8.00 4.86
C SER A 82 -20.00 8.10 6.26
N LYS A 83 -20.06 9.32 6.81
CA LYS A 83 -20.75 9.59 8.08
C LYS A 83 -22.27 9.49 7.96
N GLN A 84 -22.79 9.57 6.74
CA GLN A 84 -24.21 9.44 6.46
C GLN A 84 -24.52 7.97 6.18
N ILE A 85 -25.37 7.41 7.04
CA ILE A 85 -26.09 6.14 6.83
C ILE A 85 -27.44 6.49 6.20
#